data_AF-A0AA41E4R8-F1
#
_entry.id   AF-A0AA41E4R8-F1
#
_cell.length_a   1.000
_cell.length_b   1.000
_cell.length_c   1.000
_cell.angle_alpha   90.00
_cell.angle_beta   90.00
_cell.angle_gamma   90.00
#
_symmetry.space_group_name_H-M   'P 1'
#
loop_
_entity.id
_entity.type
_entity.pdbx_description
1 polymer ?
#
loop_
_entity_poly.entity_id
_entity_poly.type
_entity_poly.pdbx_seq_one_letter_code
_entity_poly.pdbx_strand_id
1 'polypeptide(L)'
;MKLKLNIDSKPLDVDIDDVVAGLLAVRLDLPANADHQDAITRYLSEKGAPWILDEEHMRRRILRRLILDIADPALVIRHLMADE
;
A
#
# COMPACT_ATOMS: atom_id res chain seq x y z
N MET A 1 -8.25 -3.52 5.43
CA MET A 1 -7.24 -4.60 5.32
C MET A 1 -6.08 -4.47 6.32
N LYS A 2 -5.68 -5.57 6.98
CA LYS A 2 -4.55 -5.61 7.93
C LYS A 2 -3.30 -6.23 7.30
N LEU A 3 -2.17 -5.53 7.34
CA LEU A 3 -0.92 -5.95 6.69
C LEU A 3 0.21 -6.20 7.69
N LYS A 4 0.98 -7.27 7.45
CA LYS A 4 2.26 -7.53 8.13
C LYS A 4 3.42 -7.20 7.19
N LEU A 5 4.03 -6.04 7.38
CA LEU A 5 5.17 -5.58 6.59
C LEU A 5 6.47 -5.99 7.27
N ASN A 6 7.51 -6.28 6.47
CA ASN A 6 8.85 -6.52 7.00
C ASN A 6 9.81 -5.46 6.42
N ILE A 7 10.29 -4.54 7.26
CA ILE A 7 11.27 -3.51 6.89
C ILE A 7 12.55 -3.79 7.66
N ASP A 8 13.65 -4.10 6.95
CA ASP A 8 14.95 -4.43 7.55
C ASP A 8 14.84 -5.49 8.67
N SER A 9 14.11 -6.58 8.39
CA SER A 9 13.83 -7.69 9.31
C SER A 9 13.00 -7.34 10.55
N LYS A 10 12.45 -6.13 10.65
CA LYS A 10 11.49 -5.77 11.69
C LYS A 10 10.04 -5.92 11.17
N PRO A 11 9.19 -6.68 11.86
CA PRO A 11 7.77 -6.74 11.53
C PRO A 11 7.09 -5.42 11.92
N LEU A 12 6.24 -4.91 11.03
CA LEU A 12 5.43 -3.72 11.24
C LEU A 12 3.98 -4.06 10.90
N ASP A 13 3.09 -3.80 11.85
CA ASP A 13 1.65 -3.96 11.66
C ASP A 13 1.04 -2.63 11.20
N VAL A 14 0.34 -2.66 10.06
CA VAL A 14 -0.32 -1.50 9.46
C VAL A 14 -1.74 -1.89 9.02
N ASP A 15 -2.71 -1.11 9.48
CA ASP A 15 -4.08 -1.17 8.99
C ASP A 15 -4.28 -0.12 7.87
N ILE A 16 -4.85 -0.57 6.76
CA ILE A 16 -5.15 0.27 5.59
C ILE A 16 -6.64 0.09 5.23
N ASP A 17 -7.30 1.18 4.87
CA ASP A 17 -8.68 1.16 4.37
C ASP A 17 -8.78 0.43 3.02
N ASP A 18 -9.90 -0.26 2.77
CA ASP A 18 -10.07 -1.09 1.58
C ASP A 18 -10.12 -0.25 0.28
N VAL A 19 -10.58 1.01 0.34
CA VAL A 19 -10.52 1.94 -0.80
C VAL A 19 -9.07 2.28 -1.13
N VAL A 20 -8.25 2.54 -0.11
CA VAL A 20 -6.82 2.84 -0.28
C VAL A 20 -6.09 1.62 -0.84
N ALA A 21 -6.44 0.42 -0.37
CA ALA A 21 -5.91 -0.83 -0.92
C ALA A 21 -6.30 -1.03 -2.39
N GLY A 22 -7.57 -0.77 -2.75
CA GLY A 22 -8.06 -0.85 -4.13
C GLY A 22 -7.40 0.16 -5.07
N LEU A 23 -7.26 1.42 -4.65
CA LEU A 23 -6.53 2.44 -5.41
C LEU A 23 -5.06 2.05 -5.63
N LEU A 24 -4.42 1.47 -4.62
CA LEU A 24 -3.06 0.97 -4.75
C LEU A 24 -2.99 -0.26 -5.66
N ALA A 25 -3.98 -1.16 -5.64
CA ALA A 25 -4.03 -2.28 -6.56
C ALA A 25 -4.12 -1.82 -8.02
N VAL A 26 -4.96 -0.81 -8.31
CA VAL A 26 -5.05 -0.17 -9.63
C VAL A 26 -3.73 0.49 -10.02
N ARG A 27 -3.05 1.15 -9.08
CA ARG A 27 -1.71 1.74 -9.31
C ARG A 27 -0.70 0.70 -9.75
N LEU A 28 -0.77 -0.48 -9.14
CA LEU A 28 0.15 -1.59 -9.33
C LEU A 28 -0.26 -2.51 -10.50
N ASP A 29 -1.32 -2.16 -11.24
CA ASP A 29 -1.86 -2.94 -12.36
C ASP A 29 -2.23 -4.38 -11.94
N LEU A 30 -2.75 -4.54 -10.72
CA LEU A 30 -3.12 -5.85 -10.19
C LEU A 30 -4.49 -6.30 -10.73
N PRO A 31 -4.68 -7.59 -11.00
CA PRO A 31 -5.93 -8.11 -11.55
C PRO A 31 -7.07 -8.03 -10.52
N ALA A 32 -8.23 -7.47 -10.90
CA ALA A 32 -9.34 -7.15 -10.00
C ALA A 32 -9.87 -8.31 -9.11
N ASN A 33 -9.74 -9.56 -9.55
CA ASN A 33 -10.24 -10.75 -8.85
C ASN A 33 -9.17 -11.53 -8.07
N ALA A 34 -7.97 -10.98 -7.89
CA ALA A 34 -6.92 -11.63 -7.12
C ALA A 34 -6.84 -11.08 -5.69
N ASP A 35 -6.32 -11.90 -4.77
CA ASP A 35 -5.90 -11.40 -3.46
C ASP A 35 -4.70 -10.47 -3.64
N HIS A 36 -4.92 -9.16 -3.44
CA HIS A 36 -3.89 -8.14 -3.57
C HIS A 36 -3.02 -8.00 -2.33
N GLN A 37 -3.34 -8.70 -1.22
CA GLN A 37 -2.70 -8.50 0.07
C GLN A 37 -1.19 -8.75 0.00
N ASP A 38 -0.76 -9.86 -0.62
CA ASP A 38 0.65 -10.20 -0.76
C ASP A 38 1.41 -9.21 -1.65
N ALA A 39 0.81 -8.80 -2.77
CA ALA A 39 1.41 -7.86 -3.71
C ALA A 39 1.59 -6.48 -3.08
N ILE A 40 0.57 -5.99 -2.37
CA ILE A 40 0.60 -4.73 -1.63
C ILE A 40 1.61 -4.80 -0.48
N THR A 41 1.62 -5.90 0.28
CA THR A 41 2.58 -6.13 1.38
C THR A 41 4.01 -6.07 0.89
N ARG A 42 4.31 -6.75 -0.21
CA ARG A 42 5.64 -6.75 -0.83
C ARG A 42 6.02 -5.36 -1.31
N TYR A 43 5.13 -4.69 -2.04
CA TYR A 43 5.38 -3.33 -2.55
C TYR A 43 5.71 -2.35 -1.42
N LEU A 44 4.90 -2.32 -0.36
CA LEU A 44 5.11 -1.41 0.77
C LEU A 44 6.36 -1.75 1.57
N SER A 45 6.70 -3.04 1.72
CA SER A 45 7.94 -3.47 2.37
C SER A 45 9.18 -3.00 1.59
N GLU A 46 9.16 -3.15 0.26
CA GLU A 46 10.23 -2.68 -0.62
C GLU A 46 10.39 -1.15 -0.60
N LYS A 47 9.28 -0.38 -0.58
CA LYS A 47 9.32 1.09 -0.53
C LYS A 47 9.63 1.65 0.86
N GLY A 48 9.37 0.88 1.92
CA GLY A 48 9.66 1.22 3.30
C GLY A 48 11.14 1.15 3.65
N ALA A 49 11.86 0.20 3.06
CA ALA A 49 13.30 -0.02 3.25
C ALA A 49 14.19 1.08 2.61
N PRO A 50 15.47 1.20 3.01
CA PRO A 50 16.18 0.46 4.07
C PRO A 50 16.34 1.28 5.37
N TRP A 51 15.33 2.04 5.75
CA TRP A 51 15.47 3.03 6.82
C TRP A 51 15.17 2.42 8.18
N ILE A 52 16.20 2.31 9.03
CA ILE A 52 16.04 1.92 10.42
C ILE A 52 15.53 3.13 11.21
N LEU A 53 14.22 3.20 11.38
CA LEU A 53 13.54 4.16 12.26
C LEU A 53 12.79 3.40 13.37
N ASP A 54 12.27 4.11 14.37
CA ASP A 54 11.28 3.51 15.26
C ASP A 54 9.94 3.28 14.55
N GLU A 55 9.10 2.48 15.19
CA GLU A 55 7.83 2.01 14.65
C GLU A 55 6.90 3.15 14.21
N GLU A 56 6.81 4.22 14.99
CA GLU A 56 5.91 5.35 14.70
C GLU A 56 6.38 6.10 13.46
N HIS A 57 7.69 6.30 13.33
CA HIS A 57 8.29 6.92 12.15
C HIS A 57 8.19 6.02 10.92
N MET A 58 8.37 4.71 11.06
CA MET A 58 8.15 3.75 9.96
C MET A 58 6.69 3.78 9.49
N ARG A 59 5.72 3.77 10.42
CA ARG A 59 4.28 3.86 10.09
C ARG A 59 3.95 5.15 9.36
N ARG A 60 4.39 6.31 9.86
CA ARG A 60 4.19 7.61 9.20
C ARG A 60 4.78 7.65 7.79
N ARG A 61 5.95 7.05 7.60
CA ARG A 61 6.61 6.98 6.30
C ARG A 61 5.80 6.16 5.30
N ILE A 62 5.35 4.97 5.69
CA ILE A 62 4.51 4.10 4.84
C ILE A 62 3.21 4.82 4.47
N LEU A 63 2.53 5.44 5.43
CA LEU A 63 1.30 6.20 5.17
C LEU A 63 1.52 7.39 4.23
N ARG A 64 2.58 8.17 4.44
CA ARG A 64 2.91 9.28 3.55
C ARG A 64 3.20 8.79 2.13
N ARG A 65 3.88 7.64 1.99
CA ARG A 65 4.17 7.04 0.71
C ARG A 65 2.90 6.56 0.00
N LEU A 66 2.02 5.89 0.72
CA LEU A 66 0.70 5.49 0.25
C LEU A 66 -0.06 6.67 -0.33
N ILE A 67 -0.21 7.75 0.45
CA ILE A 67 -0.91 8.97 0.02
C ILE A 67 -0.31 9.49 -1.30
N LEU A 68 1.01 9.61 -1.40
CA LEU A 68 1.67 10.07 -2.62
C LEU A 68 1.48 9.13 -3.81
N ASP A 69 1.43 7.82 -3.57
CA ASP A 69 1.26 6.83 -4.63
C ASP A 69 -0.20 6.79 -5.13
N ILE A 70 -1.20 7.07 -4.28
CA ILE A 70 -2.63 7.07 -4.66
C ILE A 70 -3.23 8.45 -4.96
N ALA A 71 -2.55 9.56 -4.64
CA ALA A 71 -3.06 10.93 -4.85
C ALA A 71 -3.11 11.37 -6.32
N ASP A 72 -2.93 10.47 -7.28
CA ASP A 72 -3.12 10.75 -8.69
C ASP A 72 -4.62 10.67 -9.05
N PRO A 73 -5.27 11.78 -9.47
CA PRO A 73 -6.69 11.79 -9.80
C PRO A 73 -7.04 10.83 -10.96
N ALA A 74 -6.08 10.49 -11.84
CA ALA A 74 -6.31 9.49 -12.88
C ALA A 74 -6.52 8.08 -12.30
N LEU A 75 -5.92 7.76 -11.16
CA LEU A 75 -6.12 6.48 -10.47
C LEU A 75 -7.52 6.39 -9.86
N VAL A 76 -8.00 7.48 -9.27
CA VAL A 76 -9.35 7.53 -8.70
C VAL A 76 -10.38 7.23 -9.78
N ILE A 77 -10.23 7.85 -10.97
CA ILE A 77 -11.12 7.60 -12.11
C ILE A 77 -11.03 6.14 -12.58
N ARG A 78 -9.82 5.58 -12.72
CA ARG A 78 -9.64 4.17 -13.12
C ARG A 78 -10.22 3.18 -12.11
N HIS A 79 -10.08 3.46 -10.82
CA HIS A 79 -10.65 2.62 -9.78
C HIS A 79 -12.17 2.64 -9.79
N LEU A 80 -12.79 3.83 -9.99
CA LEU A 80 -14.24 3.95 -10.11
C LEU A 80 -14.80 3.28 -11.37
N MET A 81 -14.03 3.24 -12.46
CA MET A 81 -14.43 2.61 -13.74
C MET A 81 -14.17 1.10 -13.80
N ALA A 82 -13.39 0.54 -12.87
CA ALA A 82 -13.10 -0.90 -12.83
C ALA A 82 -14.25 -1.73 -12.21
N ASP A 83 -15.26 -1.06 -11.63
CA ASP A 83 -16.43 -1.65 -10.98
C ASP A 83 -17.68 -1.67 -11.91
N GLU A 84 -17.53 -1.33 -13.20
CA GLU A 84 -18.54 -1.54 -14.28
C GLU A 84 -18.26 -2.82 -15.09
#